data_AF-A0A527ZLJ4-F1
#
_entry.id   AF-A0A527ZLJ4-F1
#
_cell.length_a   1.000
_cell.length_b   1.000
_cell.length_c   1.000
_cell.angle_alpha   90.00
_cell.angle_beta   90.00
_cell.angle_gamma   90.00
#
_symmetry.space_group_name_H-M   'P 1'
#
loop_
_entity.id
_entity.type
_entity.pdbx_description
1 polymer ?
#
loop_
_entity_poly.entity_id
_entity_poly.type
_entity_poly.pdbx_seq_one_letter_code
_entity_poly.pdbx_strand_id
1 'polypeptide(L)'
;MALLPDFAAATFGNSTNIDNTFFPLPGGTINSYGAALIDPETGEEETERNDHFATFETKIIEGVETIVVRDTAYADGVLVEDTLDWYAQADDGNVWYLGEIATNYNYNDEGEFIGTDFGGSWEAGVDGAAPGWIMRAAPMPGDSYFQEFYAGVAEDEGEVIATGLTVETDFGSFDGVVKILDTSGLEPGVGAYKYFAPGVGLVLEEEVVLSEDEPELVIEITNRREVDVSAPVDPTELAFAGDGTAKTITFISEDASTNGAIGAYTFDTATGEIGEARILFADTEDVKTGTEATMAVAAGQSLGLFLIPDVEELGLELEDYENGGLFFRDFTSGDVADVYDGDDATTYTPGPATIYDRVAPVVTDADGNLLPIRAFHSVGNRDGFNFLNPVAGENVLASDIDDGLAGVEVVSFEDGLASTEDFDGDFDDAFVAVSDAPLSGETVNALVEATGISRRVGTDGPDRLIGTDEDDQLIALDGNDVIRGSGGDDQIEAGDGNDRAYGGAGDD
;
A
#
# COMPACT_ATOMS: atom_id res chain seq x y z
N MET A 1 33.26 -21.69 11.68
CA MET A 1 32.49 -20.85 12.61
C MET A 1 33.18 -19.51 12.77
N ALA A 2 33.24 -18.73 11.69
CA ALA A 2 33.70 -17.33 11.72
C ALA A 2 32.89 -16.51 10.69
N LEU A 3 31.65 -16.93 10.43
CA LEU A 3 30.69 -16.23 9.56
C LEU A 3 29.73 -15.41 10.42
N LEU A 4 29.35 -15.90 11.61
CA LEU A 4 28.48 -15.16 12.53
C LEU A 4 29.30 -14.08 13.25
N PRO A 5 28.91 -12.79 13.13
CA PRO A 5 29.56 -11.70 13.84
C PRO A 5 29.48 -11.80 15.37
N ASP A 6 30.47 -11.24 16.09
CA ASP A 6 30.47 -11.20 17.56
C ASP A 6 29.65 -10.01 18.08
N PHE A 7 28.34 -10.21 18.24
CA PHE A 7 27.42 -9.16 18.71
C PHE A 7 27.80 -8.59 20.07
N ALA A 8 28.30 -9.43 20.99
CA ALA A 8 28.71 -8.99 22.32
C ALA A 8 29.93 -8.04 22.32
N ALA A 9 30.67 -7.98 21.21
CA ALA A 9 31.78 -7.06 21.03
C ALA A 9 31.37 -5.72 20.38
N ALA A 10 30.16 -5.63 19.81
CA ALA A 10 29.65 -4.41 19.19
C ALA A 10 29.25 -3.37 20.24
N THR A 11 29.31 -2.08 19.87
CA THR A 11 28.83 -0.98 20.69
C THR A 11 27.88 -0.11 19.91
N PHE A 12 26.80 0.33 20.57
CA PHE A 12 25.69 1.03 19.97
C PHE A 12 25.46 2.34 20.71
N GLY A 13 26.20 3.39 20.34
CA GLY A 13 26.09 4.71 20.95
C GLY A 13 25.00 5.59 20.34
N ASN A 14 24.68 5.37 19.06
CA ASN A 14 23.64 6.08 18.31
C ASN A 14 23.02 5.16 17.24
N SER A 15 22.48 4.02 17.68
CA SER A 15 22.15 2.88 16.82
C SER A 15 21.08 3.14 15.75
N THR A 16 20.17 4.07 16.02
CA THR A 16 19.06 4.41 15.11
C THR A 16 19.45 5.41 14.04
N ASN A 17 20.63 6.04 14.12
CA ASN A 17 21.16 6.86 13.05
C ASN A 17 21.96 5.98 12.08
N ILE A 18 21.24 5.30 11.20
CA ILE A 18 21.82 4.41 10.19
C ILE A 18 22.25 5.23 8.96
N ASP A 19 23.50 5.70 8.99
CA ASP A 19 24.15 6.50 7.94
C ASP A 19 25.20 5.71 7.14
N ASN A 20 25.14 4.37 7.19
CA ASN A 20 25.98 3.48 6.41
C ASN A 20 25.94 3.86 4.93
N THR A 21 27.10 3.82 4.27
CA THR A 21 27.22 4.26 2.88
C THR A 21 26.32 3.47 1.94
N PHE A 22 26.15 2.17 2.15
CA PHE A 22 25.45 1.25 1.24
C PHE A 22 24.11 0.75 1.78
N PHE A 23 23.75 1.12 3.01
CA PHE A 23 22.46 0.79 3.62
C PHE A 23 21.97 1.94 4.51
N PRO A 24 21.82 3.17 3.97
CA PRO A 24 21.34 4.30 4.74
C PRO A 24 19.83 4.18 4.95
N LEU A 25 19.37 4.36 6.19
CA LEU A 25 17.94 4.33 6.53
C LEU A 25 17.52 5.61 7.27
N PRO A 26 17.50 6.78 6.58
CA PRO A 26 16.87 7.95 7.16
C PRO A 26 15.37 7.69 7.35
N GLY A 27 14.85 7.91 8.56
CA GLY A 27 13.43 7.74 8.83
C GLY A 27 12.56 8.59 7.89
N GLY A 28 11.50 8.00 7.36
CA GLY A 28 10.67 8.58 6.31
C GLY A 28 11.09 8.18 4.89
N THR A 29 12.14 7.38 4.71
CA THR A 29 12.54 6.91 3.36
C THR A 29 11.66 5.75 2.93
N ILE A 30 11.17 5.82 1.70
CA ILE A 30 10.44 4.73 1.05
C ILE A 30 11.12 4.44 -0.28
N ASN A 31 11.54 3.19 -0.47
CA ASN A 31 11.97 2.68 -1.77
C ASN A 31 10.94 1.65 -2.24
N SER A 32 10.58 1.71 -3.51
CA SER A 32 9.76 0.69 -4.17
C SER A 32 10.61 -0.03 -5.18
N TYR A 33 10.45 -1.35 -5.25
CA TYR A 33 11.11 -2.24 -6.19
C TYR A 33 10.05 -2.96 -6.99
N GLY A 34 10.33 -3.23 -8.25
CA GLY A 34 9.39 -3.89 -9.15
C GLY A 34 10.09 -4.83 -10.12
N ALA A 35 9.37 -5.89 -10.47
CA ALA A 35 9.75 -6.82 -11.52
C ALA A 35 8.52 -7.25 -12.33
N ALA A 36 8.75 -7.62 -13.58
CA ALA A 36 7.75 -8.22 -14.45
C ALA A 36 8.38 -9.40 -15.20
N LEU A 37 7.74 -10.57 -15.09
CA LEU A 37 8.08 -11.80 -15.78
C LEU A 37 7.03 -12.08 -16.83
N ILE A 38 7.45 -12.29 -18.07
CA ILE A 38 6.54 -12.75 -19.12
C ILE A 38 6.81 -14.24 -19.35
N ASP A 39 5.84 -15.09 -19.04
CA ASP A 39 5.93 -16.52 -19.32
C ASP A 39 6.12 -16.70 -20.85
N PRO A 40 7.22 -17.32 -21.30
CA PRO A 40 7.53 -17.44 -22.72
C PRO A 40 6.63 -18.44 -23.47
N GLU A 41 5.93 -19.31 -22.75
CA GLU A 41 4.99 -20.31 -23.28
C GLU A 41 3.54 -19.79 -23.32
N THR A 42 3.06 -19.12 -22.27
CA THR A 42 1.68 -18.61 -22.16
C THR A 42 1.56 -17.15 -22.62
N GLY A 43 2.62 -16.36 -22.42
CA GLY A 43 2.61 -14.91 -22.63
C GLY A 43 1.92 -14.14 -21.51
N GLU A 44 1.59 -14.81 -20.41
CA GLU A 44 1.07 -14.18 -19.19
C GLU A 44 2.20 -13.39 -18.51
N GLU A 45 1.85 -12.25 -17.94
CA GLU A 45 2.76 -11.39 -17.20
C GLU A 45 2.49 -11.60 -15.71
N GLU A 46 3.54 -11.95 -14.97
CA GLU A 46 3.55 -12.00 -13.51
C GLU A 46 4.36 -10.79 -13.03
N THR A 47 3.84 -10.08 -12.04
CA THR A 47 4.46 -8.88 -11.49
C THR A 47 4.77 -9.05 -10.03
N GLU A 48 5.91 -8.51 -9.61
CA GLU A 48 6.27 -8.42 -8.20
C GLU A 48 6.55 -6.96 -7.85
N ARG A 49 6.09 -6.56 -6.66
CA ARG A 49 6.43 -5.27 -6.08
C ARG A 49 6.79 -5.45 -4.62
N ASN A 50 7.84 -4.76 -4.20
CA ASN A 50 8.21 -4.68 -2.79
C ASN A 50 8.39 -3.21 -2.40
N ASP A 51 7.77 -2.78 -1.30
CA ASP A 51 7.96 -1.45 -0.73
C ASP A 51 8.68 -1.49 0.62
N HIS A 52 9.83 -0.82 0.72
CA HIS A 52 10.60 -0.67 1.96
C HIS A 52 10.39 0.69 2.58
N PHE A 53 9.69 0.76 3.70
CA PHE A 53 9.47 1.98 4.46
C PHE A 53 10.32 2.00 5.75
N ALA A 54 11.36 2.83 5.78
CA ALA A 54 12.08 3.16 7.00
C ALA A 54 11.19 4.04 7.89
N THR A 55 10.54 3.44 8.87
CA THR A 55 9.51 4.10 9.69
C THR A 55 10.14 5.11 10.67
N PHE A 56 9.28 5.72 11.49
CA PHE A 56 9.70 6.59 12.60
C PHE A 56 9.77 5.86 13.94
N GLU A 57 9.44 4.57 13.94
CA GLU A 57 9.30 3.75 15.13
C GLU A 57 10.59 3.01 15.45
N THR A 58 10.73 2.65 16.73
CA THR A 58 11.90 1.96 17.25
C THR A 58 11.51 0.81 18.15
N LYS A 59 12.30 -0.26 18.16
CA LYS A 59 12.16 -1.38 19.09
C LYS A 59 13.47 -1.59 19.87
N ILE A 60 13.40 -2.08 21.10
CA ILE A 60 14.60 -2.50 21.84
C ILE A 60 14.74 -4.01 21.73
N ILE A 61 15.83 -4.48 21.13
CA ILE A 61 16.17 -5.91 21.01
C ILE A 61 17.55 -6.14 21.60
N GLU A 62 17.67 -7.10 22.52
CA GLU A 62 18.93 -7.39 23.25
C GLU A 62 19.60 -6.13 23.87
N GLY A 63 18.79 -5.13 24.23
CA GLY A 63 19.25 -3.86 24.80
C GLY A 63 19.76 -2.82 23.79
N VAL A 64 19.63 -3.09 22.49
CA VAL A 64 19.93 -2.16 21.39
C VAL A 64 18.62 -1.56 20.87
N GLU A 65 18.57 -0.23 20.76
CA GLU A 65 17.47 0.47 20.10
C GLU A 65 17.64 0.34 18.58
N THR A 66 16.71 -0.34 17.93
CA THR A 66 16.64 -0.58 16.48
C THR A 66 15.64 0.38 15.85
N ILE A 67 15.82 0.70 14.58
CA ILE A 67 14.74 1.26 13.77
C ILE A 67 13.84 0.13 13.28
N VAL A 68 12.57 0.42 13.09
CA VAL A 68 11.61 -0.47 12.43
C VAL A 68 11.55 -0.09 10.95
N VAL A 69 11.81 -1.05 10.07
CA VAL A 69 11.49 -0.95 8.64
C VAL A 69 10.26 -1.81 8.40
N ARG A 70 9.29 -1.31 7.62
CA ARG A 70 8.18 -2.12 7.12
C ARG A 70 8.48 -2.48 5.68
N ASP A 71 8.63 -3.75 5.41
CA ASP A 71 8.72 -4.34 4.07
C ASP A 71 7.32 -4.87 3.72
N THR A 72 6.82 -4.56 2.53
CA THR A 72 5.52 -5.06 2.08
C THR A 72 5.64 -5.57 0.65
N ALA A 73 5.37 -6.86 0.46
CA ALA A 73 5.53 -7.57 -0.80
C ALA A 73 4.18 -7.88 -1.47
N TYR A 74 4.16 -7.73 -2.79
CA TYR A 74 3.02 -7.99 -3.65
C TYR A 74 3.42 -8.92 -4.79
N ALA A 75 2.54 -9.87 -5.09
CA ALA A 75 2.57 -10.66 -6.31
C ALA A 75 1.27 -10.40 -7.07
N ASP A 76 1.36 -9.94 -8.31
CA ASP A 76 0.22 -9.58 -9.15
C ASP A 76 -0.78 -8.67 -8.44
N GLY A 77 -0.29 -7.58 -7.83
CA GLY A 77 -1.12 -6.62 -7.08
C GLY A 77 -1.57 -7.09 -5.69
N VAL A 78 -1.56 -8.40 -5.43
CA VAL A 78 -2.02 -9.02 -4.18
C VAL A 78 -0.97 -8.95 -3.09
N LEU A 79 -1.38 -8.55 -1.87
CA LEU A 79 -0.53 -8.55 -0.69
C LEU A 79 -0.17 -9.99 -0.28
N VAL A 80 1.11 -10.36 -0.40
CA VAL A 80 1.59 -11.71 -0.04
C VAL A 80 2.39 -11.72 1.26
N GLU A 81 3.07 -10.62 1.59
CA GLU A 81 3.85 -10.50 2.83
C GLU A 81 3.85 -9.07 3.37
N ASP A 82 3.80 -8.94 4.70
CA ASP A 82 3.97 -7.67 5.42
C ASP A 82 4.87 -7.87 6.65
N THR A 83 6.07 -7.33 6.57
CA THR A 83 7.20 -7.65 7.46
C THR A 83 7.67 -6.42 8.22
N LEU A 84 7.96 -6.59 9.51
CA LEU A 84 8.62 -5.57 10.34
C LEU A 84 10.03 -5.98 10.70
N ASP A 85 11.00 -5.49 9.94
CA ASP A 85 12.42 -5.68 10.20
C ASP A 85 12.98 -4.72 11.26
N TRP A 86 14.01 -5.18 11.97
CA TRP A 86 14.71 -4.40 12.97
C TRP A 86 16.21 -4.25 12.70
N TYR A 87 16.63 -3.03 12.40
CA TYR A 87 18.02 -2.71 12.08
C TYR A 87 18.67 -1.76 13.09
N ALA A 88 19.98 -1.92 13.30
CA ALA A 88 20.77 -0.99 14.11
C ALA A 88 22.19 -0.83 13.56
N GLN A 89 22.73 0.39 13.56
CA GLN A 89 24.12 0.64 13.20
C GLN A 89 25.03 0.70 14.43
N ALA A 90 26.08 -0.11 14.45
CA ALA A 90 27.10 -0.07 15.49
C ALA A 90 28.06 1.12 15.30
N ASP A 91 28.79 1.50 16.36
CA ASP A 91 29.75 2.62 16.35
C ASP A 91 30.92 2.43 15.36
N ASP A 92 31.14 1.19 14.90
CA ASP A 92 32.13 0.85 13.87
C ASP A 92 31.59 0.99 12.44
N GLY A 93 30.31 1.33 12.29
CA GLY A 93 29.62 1.59 11.03
C GLY A 93 28.95 0.36 10.40
N ASN A 94 29.07 -0.84 10.99
CA ASN A 94 28.34 -2.01 10.49
C ASN A 94 26.86 -1.91 10.87
N VAL A 95 25.98 -2.24 9.93
CA VAL A 95 24.54 -2.35 10.16
C VAL A 95 24.22 -3.79 10.49
N TRP A 96 23.52 -3.97 11.61
CA TRP A 96 23.08 -5.24 12.13
C TRP A 96 21.60 -5.45 11.82
N TYR A 97 21.25 -6.69 11.49
CA TYR A 97 19.87 -7.15 11.41
C TYR A 97 19.56 -7.95 12.68
N LEU A 98 18.50 -7.57 13.40
CA LEU A 98 18.20 -8.08 14.73
C LEU A 98 16.93 -8.92 14.80
N GLY A 99 16.22 -9.06 13.69
CA GLY A 99 15.02 -9.88 13.59
C GLY A 99 13.93 -9.23 12.77
N GLU A 100 12.85 -9.97 12.62
CA GLU A 100 11.63 -9.61 11.91
C GLU A 100 10.41 -10.29 12.52
N ILE A 101 9.25 -9.69 12.25
CA ILE A 101 7.98 -10.42 12.19
C ILE A 101 7.52 -10.35 10.75
N ALA A 102 7.58 -11.49 10.05
CA ALA A 102 7.02 -11.66 8.72
C ALA A 102 5.59 -12.16 8.85
N THR A 103 4.63 -11.45 8.23
CA THR A 103 3.24 -11.90 8.13
C THR A 103 2.99 -12.38 6.70
N ASN A 104 2.83 -13.69 6.53
CA ASN A 104 2.54 -14.31 5.24
C ASN A 104 1.03 -14.38 5.04
N TYR A 105 0.54 -13.88 3.91
CA TYR A 105 -0.87 -14.00 3.50
C TYR A 105 -0.97 -15.17 2.52
N ASN A 106 -1.69 -16.22 2.92
CA ASN A 106 -1.77 -17.44 2.14
C ASN A 106 -3.05 -17.50 1.30
N TYR A 107 -2.90 -17.97 0.07
CA TYR A 107 -3.97 -18.14 -0.90
C TYR A 107 -4.04 -19.59 -1.40
N ASN A 108 -5.21 -20.04 -1.83
CA ASN A 108 -5.36 -21.34 -2.49
C ASN A 108 -5.13 -21.25 -4.01
N ASP A 109 -5.17 -22.39 -4.71
CA ASP A 109 -5.00 -22.47 -6.17
C ASP A 109 -6.09 -21.71 -6.96
N GLU A 110 -7.18 -21.31 -6.29
CA GLU A 110 -8.26 -20.51 -6.85
C GLU A 110 -8.13 -19.01 -6.56
N GLY A 111 -7.07 -18.57 -5.86
CA GLY A 111 -6.85 -17.18 -5.47
C GLY A 111 -7.62 -16.73 -4.23
N GLU A 112 -8.29 -17.63 -3.52
CA GLU A 112 -9.02 -17.27 -2.29
C GLU A 112 -8.05 -17.21 -1.09
N PHE A 113 -8.17 -16.19 -0.26
CA PHE A 113 -7.41 -16.05 0.98
C PHE A 113 -7.80 -17.12 2.00
N ILE A 114 -6.81 -17.85 2.53
CA ILE A 114 -7.02 -18.98 3.45
C ILE A 114 -6.44 -18.75 4.86
N GLY A 115 -5.78 -17.62 5.09
CA GLY A 115 -5.30 -17.21 6.40
C GLY A 115 -3.86 -16.71 6.39
N THR A 116 -3.39 -16.29 7.57
CA THR A 116 -2.02 -15.83 7.77
C THR A 116 -1.19 -16.79 8.63
N ASP A 117 0.12 -16.77 8.44
CA ASP A 117 1.08 -17.32 9.36
C ASP A 117 2.29 -16.39 9.53
N PHE A 118 3.20 -16.75 10.42
CA PHE A 118 4.37 -15.94 10.76
C PHE A 118 5.70 -16.66 10.44
N GLY A 119 5.68 -17.60 9.50
CA GLY A 119 6.88 -18.31 9.06
C GLY A 119 7.97 -17.34 8.61
N GLY A 120 9.23 -17.64 8.93
CA GLY A 120 10.36 -16.74 8.72
C GLY A 120 10.69 -15.88 9.94
N SER A 121 9.67 -15.45 10.71
CA SER A 121 9.85 -14.55 11.87
C SER A 121 10.88 -15.04 12.89
N TRP A 122 11.73 -14.12 13.35
CA TRP A 122 12.75 -14.39 14.36
C TRP A 122 13.16 -13.13 15.12
N GLU A 123 13.65 -13.29 16.35
CA GLU A 123 14.19 -12.16 17.13
C GLU A 123 15.52 -12.56 17.78
N ALA A 124 16.55 -11.73 17.59
CA ALA A 124 17.85 -11.92 18.22
C ALA A 124 17.72 -12.12 19.74
N GLY A 125 18.35 -13.19 20.25
CA GLY A 125 18.30 -13.53 21.68
C GLY A 125 17.17 -14.49 22.08
N VAL A 126 16.17 -14.70 21.22
CA VAL A 126 15.10 -15.69 21.41
C VAL A 126 15.50 -17.02 20.80
N ASP A 127 15.30 -18.13 21.52
CA ASP A 127 15.51 -19.52 21.06
C ASP A 127 16.83 -19.86 20.35
N GLY A 128 17.87 -19.05 20.60
CA GLY A 128 19.20 -19.22 20.02
C GLY A 128 19.39 -18.51 18.69
N ALA A 129 18.41 -17.73 18.23
CA ALA A 129 18.55 -16.78 17.15
C ALA A 129 19.62 -15.72 17.50
N ALA A 130 20.41 -15.34 16.51
CA ALA A 130 21.54 -14.44 16.66
C ALA A 130 21.55 -13.43 15.50
N PRO A 131 21.85 -12.15 15.80
CA PRO A 131 21.88 -11.12 14.78
C PRO A 131 23.14 -11.24 13.92
N GLY A 132 23.03 -10.87 12.65
CA GLY A 132 24.14 -10.78 11.72
C GLY A 132 24.35 -9.36 11.19
N TRP A 133 25.25 -9.23 10.21
CA TRP A 133 25.44 -7.95 9.52
C TRP A 133 24.62 -7.93 8.24
N ILE A 134 23.64 -7.03 8.11
CA ILE A 134 23.01 -6.81 6.81
C ILE A 134 23.97 -6.09 5.85
N MET A 135 24.76 -5.14 6.39
CA MET A 135 25.73 -4.38 5.62
C MET A 135 26.96 -4.00 6.45
N ARG A 136 28.15 -4.27 5.89
CA ARG A 136 29.41 -3.83 6.52
C ARG A 136 29.65 -2.33 6.33
N ALA A 137 30.41 -1.72 7.24
CA ALA A 137 30.87 -0.33 7.10
C ALA A 137 31.75 -0.10 5.87
N ALA A 138 32.51 -1.14 5.49
CA ALA A 138 33.47 -1.11 4.39
C ALA A 138 33.53 -2.50 3.73
N PRO A 139 32.52 -2.86 2.92
CA PRO A 139 32.48 -4.14 2.23
C PRO A 139 33.67 -4.27 1.26
N MET A 140 34.27 -5.46 1.22
CA MET A 140 35.40 -5.81 0.38
C MET A 140 35.14 -7.16 -0.30
N PRO A 141 35.53 -7.34 -1.58
CA PRO A 141 35.34 -8.62 -2.25
C PRO A 141 35.95 -9.80 -1.48
N GLY A 142 35.15 -10.85 -1.28
CA GLY A 142 35.48 -12.05 -0.51
C GLY A 142 35.19 -11.96 0.98
N ASP A 143 34.56 -10.88 1.46
CA ASP A 143 33.89 -10.90 2.77
C ASP A 143 32.69 -11.84 2.71
N SER A 144 32.53 -12.68 3.73
CA SER A 144 31.36 -13.53 3.91
C SER A 144 30.90 -13.46 5.36
N TYR A 145 29.60 -13.39 5.60
CA TYR A 145 29.02 -13.25 6.93
C TYR A 145 27.56 -13.75 6.94
N PHE A 146 27.08 -14.13 8.12
CA PHE A 146 25.64 -14.26 8.32
C PHE A 146 25.02 -12.85 8.38
N GLN A 147 23.93 -12.66 7.64
CA GLN A 147 23.02 -11.52 7.78
C GLN A 147 22.07 -11.77 8.96
N GLU A 148 21.71 -13.02 9.17
CA GLU A 148 20.84 -13.51 10.24
C GLU A 148 21.14 -14.98 10.55
N PHE A 149 20.76 -15.45 11.73
CA PHE A 149 20.94 -16.86 12.08
C PHE A 149 19.95 -17.31 13.16
N TYR A 150 19.02 -18.19 12.76
CA TYR A 150 18.16 -19.00 13.60
C TYR A 150 17.97 -20.36 12.92
N ALA A 151 18.55 -21.40 13.51
CA ALA A 151 18.70 -22.69 12.85
C ALA A 151 17.37 -23.32 12.40
N GLY A 152 17.23 -23.55 11.10
CA GLY A 152 16.03 -24.10 10.47
C GLY A 152 14.90 -23.10 10.23
N VAL A 153 15.12 -21.81 10.49
CA VAL A 153 14.10 -20.75 10.37
C VAL A 153 14.61 -19.56 9.56
N ALA A 154 15.81 -19.06 9.86
CA ALA A 154 16.42 -17.88 9.24
C ALA A 154 17.93 -18.12 9.12
N GLU A 155 18.51 -18.30 7.93
CA GLU A 155 19.94 -18.69 7.79
C GLU A 155 20.66 -17.93 6.66
N ASP A 156 20.28 -16.68 6.43
CA ASP A 156 20.81 -15.90 5.32
C ASP A 156 22.27 -15.46 5.53
N GLU A 157 23.05 -15.66 4.48
CA GLU A 157 24.47 -15.35 4.38
C GLU A 157 24.72 -14.42 3.19
N GLY A 158 25.50 -13.36 3.43
CA GLY A 158 25.97 -12.45 2.38
C GLY A 158 27.45 -12.70 2.03
N GLU A 159 27.77 -12.80 0.74
CA GLU A 159 29.14 -12.75 0.20
C GLU A 159 29.34 -11.51 -0.67
N VAL A 160 30.29 -10.64 -0.31
CA VAL A 160 30.63 -9.48 -1.15
C VAL A 160 31.40 -9.97 -2.39
N ILE A 161 30.78 -9.88 -3.56
CA ILE A 161 31.33 -10.35 -4.83
C ILE A 161 32.23 -9.29 -5.46
N ALA A 162 31.75 -8.05 -5.52
CA ALA A 162 32.42 -6.96 -6.19
C ALA A 162 32.08 -5.60 -5.55
N THR A 163 32.95 -4.62 -5.77
CA THR A 163 32.78 -3.24 -5.29
C THR A 163 33.22 -2.27 -6.38
N GLY A 164 32.67 -1.05 -6.36
CA GLY A 164 33.03 -0.01 -7.32
C GLY A 164 32.46 -0.25 -8.72
N LEU A 165 31.32 -0.94 -8.79
CA LEU A 165 30.59 -1.16 -10.04
C LEU A 165 29.82 0.10 -10.45
N THR A 166 29.42 0.13 -11.72
CA THR A 166 28.36 1.03 -12.22
C THR A 166 27.20 0.14 -12.63
N VAL A 167 26.00 0.45 -12.14
CA VAL A 167 24.74 -0.25 -12.44
C VAL A 167 23.78 0.74 -13.06
N GLU A 168 23.09 0.33 -14.12
CA GLU A 168 22.04 1.11 -14.78
C GLU A 168 20.72 0.38 -14.54
N THR A 169 19.72 1.11 -14.09
CA THR A 169 18.32 0.68 -13.98
C THR A 169 17.44 1.68 -14.71
N ASP A 170 16.15 1.38 -14.88
CA ASP A 170 15.21 2.35 -15.47
C ASP A 170 15.04 3.60 -14.61
N PHE A 171 15.19 3.48 -13.29
CA PHE A 171 15.16 4.61 -12.36
C PHE A 171 16.43 5.49 -12.44
N GLY A 172 17.59 4.92 -12.80
CA GLY A 172 18.79 5.70 -13.03
C GLY A 172 20.12 4.95 -13.05
N SER A 173 21.20 5.72 -13.17
CA SER A 173 22.57 5.23 -13.18
C SER A 173 23.24 5.43 -11.82
N PHE A 174 23.83 4.37 -11.28
CA PHE A 174 24.46 4.34 -9.96
C PHE A 174 25.94 3.96 -10.05
N ASP A 175 26.81 4.82 -9.51
CA ASP A 175 28.26 4.59 -9.45
C ASP A 175 28.72 4.16 -8.06
N GLY A 176 29.77 3.33 -8.01
CA GLY A 176 30.39 2.90 -6.75
C GLY A 176 29.66 1.75 -6.07
N VAL A 177 28.83 1.02 -6.81
CA VAL A 177 27.92 -0.03 -6.31
C VAL A 177 28.70 -1.24 -5.77
N VAL A 178 28.15 -1.84 -4.72
CA VAL A 178 28.61 -3.11 -4.13
C VAL A 178 27.64 -4.21 -4.56
N LYS A 179 28.17 -5.31 -5.09
CA LYS A 179 27.40 -6.52 -5.42
C LYS A 179 27.64 -7.55 -4.33
N ILE A 180 26.56 -8.01 -3.69
CA ILE A 180 26.54 -9.04 -2.64
C ILE A 180 25.71 -10.21 -3.17
N LEU A 181 26.18 -11.42 -2.94
CA LEU A 181 25.39 -12.63 -3.16
C LEU A 181 24.77 -13.01 -1.81
N ASP A 182 23.45 -12.99 -1.75
CA ASP A 182 22.66 -13.48 -0.63
C ASP A 182 22.28 -14.94 -0.91
N THR A 183 22.48 -15.81 0.07
CA THR A 183 22.14 -17.24 0.00
C THR A 183 21.65 -17.72 1.35
N SER A 184 20.81 -18.75 1.36
CA SER A 184 20.31 -19.34 2.61
C SER A 184 20.75 -20.80 2.77
N GLY A 185 21.05 -21.20 4.00
CA GLY A 185 21.24 -22.61 4.37
C GLY A 185 19.96 -23.45 4.19
N LEU A 186 18.80 -22.79 4.19
CA LEU A 186 17.47 -23.39 4.07
C LEU A 186 17.09 -23.74 2.63
N GLU A 187 17.65 -23.00 1.67
CA GLU A 187 17.36 -23.15 0.24
C GLU A 187 18.63 -23.39 -0.60
N PRO A 188 19.26 -24.58 -0.48
CA PRO A 188 20.54 -24.81 -1.13
C PRO A 188 20.44 -24.79 -2.65
N GLY A 189 21.19 -23.88 -3.28
CA GLY A 189 21.31 -23.80 -4.74
C GLY A 189 20.56 -22.64 -5.38
N VAL A 190 19.79 -21.89 -4.60
CA VAL A 190 19.18 -20.62 -4.96
C VAL A 190 19.91 -19.50 -4.22
N GLY A 191 19.86 -18.29 -4.75
CA GLY A 191 20.34 -17.08 -4.09
C GLY A 191 19.96 -15.85 -4.90
N ALA A 192 20.37 -14.68 -4.42
CA ALA A 192 20.10 -13.42 -5.08
C ALA A 192 21.36 -12.54 -5.12
N TYR A 193 21.68 -11.97 -6.27
CA TYR A 193 22.70 -10.93 -6.34
C TYR A 193 22.07 -9.57 -6.08
N LYS A 194 22.33 -9.01 -4.90
CA LYS A 194 21.87 -7.69 -4.49
C LYS A 194 22.92 -6.62 -4.73
N TYR A 195 22.49 -5.48 -5.27
CA TYR A 195 23.35 -4.38 -5.66
C TYR A 195 23.03 -3.14 -4.84
N PHE A 196 23.99 -2.69 -4.04
CA PHE A 196 23.82 -1.58 -3.12
C PHE A 196 24.60 -0.34 -3.58
N ALA A 197 23.89 0.75 -3.86
CA ALA A 197 24.43 2.03 -4.29
C ALA A 197 24.70 2.99 -3.11
N PRO A 198 25.82 3.74 -3.12
CA PRO A 198 26.11 4.74 -2.11
C PRO A 198 24.99 5.78 -1.92
N GLY A 199 24.51 5.95 -0.69
CA GLY A 199 23.50 6.95 -0.33
C GLY A 199 22.06 6.56 -0.70
N VAL A 200 21.86 5.41 -1.35
CA VAL A 200 20.54 4.93 -1.77
C VAL A 200 20.17 3.64 -1.04
N GLY A 201 21.06 2.65 -1.02
CA GLY A 201 20.72 1.31 -0.57
C GLY A 201 20.63 0.34 -1.73
N LEU A 202 19.76 -0.66 -1.63
CA LEU A 202 19.47 -1.60 -2.72
C LEU A 202 18.95 -0.82 -3.95
N VAL A 203 19.43 -1.20 -5.14
CA VAL A 203 18.96 -0.61 -6.41
C VAL A 203 18.61 -1.66 -7.46
N LEU A 204 19.12 -2.88 -7.32
CA LEU A 204 18.92 -3.99 -8.23
C LEU A 204 19.11 -5.30 -7.46
N GLU A 205 18.29 -6.27 -7.78
CA GLU A 205 18.37 -7.65 -7.32
C GLU A 205 18.21 -8.60 -8.53
N GLU A 206 19.07 -9.61 -8.60
CA GLU A 206 19.00 -10.67 -9.61
C GLU A 206 18.84 -12.00 -8.88
N GLU A 207 17.64 -12.56 -8.88
CA GLU A 207 17.40 -13.91 -8.34
C GLU A 207 18.00 -14.96 -9.27
N VAL A 208 18.72 -15.92 -8.70
CA VAL A 208 19.53 -16.87 -9.45
C VAL A 208 19.45 -18.28 -8.87
N VAL A 209 19.29 -19.26 -9.77
CA VAL A 209 19.73 -20.62 -9.49
C VAL A 209 21.24 -20.67 -9.70
N LEU A 210 22.00 -20.98 -8.65
CA LEU A 210 23.48 -20.93 -8.65
C LEU A 210 24.16 -21.87 -9.66
N SER A 211 23.41 -22.83 -10.21
CA SER A 211 23.89 -23.71 -11.28
C SER A 211 23.64 -23.19 -12.69
N GLU A 212 22.91 -22.08 -12.83
CA GLU A 212 22.53 -21.47 -14.10
C GLU A 212 23.29 -20.16 -14.33
N ASP A 213 23.35 -19.72 -15.59
CA ASP A 213 24.17 -18.58 -16.02
C ASP A 213 23.34 -17.27 -16.13
N GLU A 214 22.01 -17.36 -16.16
CA GLU A 214 21.09 -16.22 -16.30
C GLU A 214 20.19 -16.15 -15.06
N PRO A 215 19.78 -14.95 -14.63
CA PRO A 215 18.84 -14.80 -13.53
C PRO A 215 17.44 -15.29 -13.90
N GLU A 216 16.71 -15.78 -12.90
CA GLU A 216 15.30 -16.16 -13.03
C GLU A 216 14.42 -14.90 -12.98
N LEU A 217 14.75 -13.96 -12.09
CA LEU A 217 14.04 -12.71 -11.90
C LEU A 217 15.02 -11.54 -11.72
N VAL A 218 14.65 -10.38 -12.23
CA VAL A 218 15.39 -9.13 -12.03
C VAL A 218 14.44 -8.10 -11.45
N ILE A 219 14.74 -7.65 -10.23
CA ILE A 219 13.95 -6.68 -9.48
C ILE A 219 14.74 -5.39 -9.39
N GLU A 220 14.19 -4.29 -9.87
CA GLU A 220 14.86 -2.99 -9.88
C GLU A 220 14.17 -2.00 -8.95
N ILE A 221 14.92 -1.04 -8.41
CA ILE A 221 14.30 0.13 -7.79
C ILE A 221 13.50 0.90 -8.85
N THR A 222 12.22 1.13 -8.58
CA THR A 222 11.29 1.85 -9.46
C THR A 222 10.94 3.23 -8.90
N ASN A 223 10.99 3.39 -7.57
CA ASN A 223 10.69 4.65 -6.91
C ASN A 223 11.53 4.86 -5.65
N ARG A 224 11.82 6.13 -5.34
CA ARG A 224 12.35 6.54 -4.04
C ARG A 224 11.74 7.87 -3.62
N ARG A 225 11.15 7.91 -2.43
CA ARG A 225 10.64 9.12 -1.80
C ARG A 225 11.14 9.28 -0.37
N GLU A 226 11.29 10.53 0.05
CA GLU A 226 11.57 10.89 1.44
C GLU A 226 10.40 11.71 1.98
N VAL A 227 9.92 11.31 3.14
CA VAL A 227 8.75 11.90 3.77
C VAL A 227 9.15 13.09 4.63
N ASP A 228 8.62 14.27 4.32
CA ASP A 228 8.83 15.46 5.13
C ASP A 228 7.88 15.49 6.34
N VAL A 229 8.35 14.96 7.48
CA VAL A 229 7.65 15.08 8.77
C VAL A 229 7.98 16.37 9.55
N SER A 230 8.71 17.32 8.94
CA SER A 230 9.10 18.57 9.60
C SER A 230 7.99 19.61 9.61
N ALA A 231 7.06 19.54 8.65
CA ALA A 231 5.88 20.39 8.61
C ALA A 231 4.80 19.83 9.57
N PRO A 232 4.19 20.68 10.43
CA PRO A 232 3.02 20.27 11.19
C PRO A 232 1.83 20.13 10.23
N VAL A 233 1.28 18.93 10.18
CA VAL A 233 0.08 18.60 9.40
C VAL A 233 -1.07 18.31 10.36
N ASP A 234 -2.28 18.72 9.99
CA ASP A 234 -3.50 18.32 10.68
C ASP A 234 -4.08 17.08 9.98
N PRO A 235 -3.97 15.87 10.56
CA PRO A 235 -4.50 14.66 9.94
C PRO A 235 -6.03 14.70 9.79
N THR A 236 -6.72 15.67 10.39
CA THR A 236 -8.19 15.82 10.31
C THR A 236 -8.67 16.71 9.15
N GLU A 237 -7.78 17.14 8.24
CA GLU A 237 -8.13 18.04 7.12
C GLU A 237 -9.27 17.49 6.23
N LEU A 238 -9.38 16.17 6.11
CA LEU A 238 -10.40 15.46 5.32
C LEU A 238 -11.30 14.59 6.21
N ALA A 239 -11.77 15.13 7.34
CA ALA A 239 -12.63 14.42 8.27
C ALA A 239 -14.01 15.06 8.45
N PHE A 240 -15.06 14.23 8.44
CA PHE A 240 -16.44 14.73 8.54
C PHE A 240 -16.91 14.73 9.99
N ALA A 241 -16.83 15.89 10.64
CA ALA A 241 -17.17 16.03 12.05
C ALA A 241 -18.63 15.62 12.35
N GLY A 242 -18.79 14.84 13.43
CA GLY A 242 -20.09 14.46 13.96
C GLY A 242 -20.71 15.55 14.82
N ASP A 243 -21.98 15.85 14.58
CA ASP A 243 -22.82 16.68 15.44
C ASP A 243 -23.86 15.85 16.23
N GLY A 244 -23.77 14.51 16.13
CA GLY A 244 -24.72 13.56 16.68
C GLY A 244 -25.81 13.11 15.71
N THR A 245 -25.73 13.45 14.42
CA THR A 245 -26.56 12.85 13.36
C THR A 245 -25.77 11.84 12.51
N ALA A 246 -26.49 11.11 11.66
CA ALA A 246 -25.85 10.27 10.65
C ALA A 246 -25.39 11.14 9.47
N LYS A 247 -24.26 10.77 8.87
CA LYS A 247 -23.82 11.26 7.56
C LYS A 247 -24.36 10.32 6.49
N THR A 248 -24.76 10.90 5.36
CA THR A 248 -25.07 10.17 4.13
C THR A 248 -23.84 10.20 3.24
N ILE A 249 -23.45 9.03 2.74
CA ILE A 249 -22.40 8.84 1.75
C ILE A 249 -23.10 8.39 0.48
N THR A 250 -23.03 9.21 -0.57
CA THR A 250 -23.68 8.95 -1.85
C THR A 250 -22.59 8.63 -2.87
N PHE A 251 -22.67 7.47 -3.51
CA PHE A 251 -21.78 7.12 -4.62
C PHE A 251 -22.10 8.02 -5.81
N ILE A 252 -21.09 8.71 -6.34
CA ILE A 252 -21.26 9.68 -7.43
C ILE A 252 -20.30 9.43 -8.60
N SER A 253 -19.57 8.31 -8.60
CA SER A 253 -18.92 7.81 -9.82
C SER A 253 -19.89 6.91 -10.60
N GLU A 254 -19.68 6.79 -11.90
CA GLU A 254 -20.33 5.82 -12.79
C GLU A 254 -19.32 4.94 -13.53
N ASP A 255 -18.03 5.14 -13.25
CA ASP A 255 -16.91 4.36 -13.78
C ASP A 255 -15.70 4.61 -12.87
N ALA A 256 -15.70 4.02 -11.67
CA ALA A 256 -14.44 3.90 -10.95
C ALA A 256 -13.62 2.87 -11.75
N SER A 257 -12.57 3.27 -12.45
CA SER A 257 -11.64 2.37 -13.15
C SER A 257 -10.99 1.38 -12.21
N THR A 258 -10.99 1.69 -10.91
CA THR A 258 -10.61 0.79 -9.84
C THR A 258 -11.74 -0.18 -9.57
N ASN A 259 -11.48 -1.47 -9.79
CA ASN A 259 -12.30 -2.56 -9.32
C ASN A 259 -12.16 -2.64 -7.78
N GLY A 260 -12.81 -1.71 -7.06
CA GLY A 260 -12.48 -1.34 -5.69
C GLY A 260 -13.65 -1.48 -4.70
N ALA A 261 -13.38 -1.32 -3.41
CA ALA A 261 -14.39 -1.22 -2.36
C ALA A 261 -14.22 0.06 -1.53
N ILE A 262 -15.33 0.72 -1.22
CA ILE A 262 -15.34 1.88 -0.33
C ILE A 262 -15.88 1.47 1.03
N GLY A 263 -15.10 1.76 2.06
CA GLY A 263 -15.48 1.58 3.45
C GLY A 263 -15.46 2.88 4.27
N ALA A 264 -15.91 2.76 5.51
CA ALA A 264 -15.92 3.87 6.46
C ALA A 264 -15.66 3.43 7.89
N TYR A 265 -15.09 4.35 8.68
CA TYR A 265 -14.87 4.23 10.11
C TYR A 265 -15.17 5.55 10.82
N THR A 266 -15.31 5.50 12.13
CA THR A 266 -15.32 6.72 12.96
C THR A 266 -14.09 6.76 13.83
N PHE A 267 -13.64 7.94 14.22
CA PHE A 267 -12.54 8.09 15.17
C PHE A 267 -12.87 9.14 16.24
N ASP A 268 -12.32 8.98 17.44
CA ASP A 268 -12.46 9.96 18.52
C ASP A 268 -11.61 11.19 18.23
N THR A 269 -12.20 12.39 18.25
CA THR A 269 -11.48 13.63 17.90
C THR A 269 -10.46 14.07 18.94
N ALA A 270 -10.53 13.56 20.17
CA ALA A 270 -9.60 13.90 21.24
C ALA A 270 -8.41 12.95 21.32
N THR A 271 -8.63 11.65 21.06
CA THR A 271 -7.58 10.62 21.12
C THR A 271 -7.06 10.19 19.76
N GLY A 272 -7.84 10.38 18.70
CA GLY A 272 -7.55 9.87 17.36
C GLY A 272 -7.86 8.38 17.19
N GLU A 273 -8.29 7.69 18.25
CA GLU A 273 -8.56 6.24 18.25
C GLU A 273 -9.61 5.90 17.21
N ILE A 274 -9.26 4.99 16.30
CA ILE A 274 -10.11 4.52 15.22
C ILE A 274 -11.04 3.44 15.77
N GLY A 275 -12.35 3.61 15.52
CA GLY A 275 -13.37 2.64 15.87
C GLY A 275 -13.53 1.54 14.83
N GLU A 276 -14.57 0.72 15.01
CA GLU A 276 -14.93 -0.33 14.06
C GLU A 276 -15.23 0.25 12.66
N ALA A 277 -14.65 -0.40 11.66
CA ALA A 277 -14.80 -0.10 10.25
C ALA A 277 -15.81 -1.07 9.60
N ARG A 278 -16.39 -0.64 8.48
CA ARG A 278 -17.29 -1.44 7.65
C ARG A 278 -17.09 -1.12 6.18
N ILE A 279 -17.46 -2.06 5.32
CA ILE A 279 -17.61 -1.83 3.88
C ILE A 279 -18.96 -1.13 3.63
N LEU A 280 -18.97 -0.13 2.76
CA LEU A 280 -20.18 0.57 2.33
C LEU A 280 -20.61 0.12 0.94
N PHE A 281 -19.63 -0.04 0.05
CA PHE A 281 -19.76 -0.46 -1.34
C PHE A 281 -18.65 -1.49 -1.56
N ALA A 282 -19.01 -2.77 -1.68
CA ALA A 282 -18.05 -3.88 -1.72
C ALA A 282 -17.37 -4.06 -3.09
N ASP A 283 -18.01 -3.55 -4.13
CA ASP A 283 -17.53 -3.56 -5.51
C ASP A 283 -18.07 -2.28 -6.16
N THR A 284 -17.18 -1.37 -6.53
CA THR A 284 -17.53 -0.08 -7.12
C THR A 284 -18.00 -0.19 -8.57
N GLU A 285 -17.68 -1.27 -9.29
CA GLU A 285 -18.19 -1.51 -10.65
C GLU A 285 -19.69 -1.84 -10.63
N ASP A 286 -20.15 -2.52 -9.58
CA ASP A 286 -21.54 -2.92 -9.41
C ASP A 286 -22.43 -1.83 -8.77
N VAL A 287 -21.84 -0.74 -8.27
CA VAL A 287 -22.56 0.30 -7.53
C VAL A 287 -23.08 1.39 -8.45
N LYS A 288 -24.40 1.54 -8.51
CA LYS A 288 -25.04 2.61 -9.30
C LYS A 288 -24.82 3.98 -8.66
N THR A 289 -24.55 4.97 -9.49
CA THR A 289 -24.56 6.39 -9.10
C THR A 289 -25.85 6.76 -8.38
N GLY A 290 -25.73 7.53 -7.30
CA GLY A 290 -26.82 7.89 -6.40
C GLY A 290 -27.15 6.82 -5.36
N THR A 291 -26.49 5.67 -5.34
CA THR A 291 -26.61 4.70 -4.24
C THR A 291 -26.10 5.34 -2.94
N GLU A 292 -26.83 5.13 -1.84
CA GLU A 292 -26.56 5.77 -0.57
C GLU A 292 -26.23 4.75 0.52
N ALA A 293 -25.20 5.06 1.30
CA ALA A 293 -24.91 4.45 2.58
C ALA A 293 -25.00 5.50 3.71
N THR A 294 -25.16 5.05 4.95
CA THR A 294 -25.20 5.97 6.10
C THR A 294 -24.31 5.51 7.24
N MET A 295 -23.61 6.46 7.85
CA MET A 295 -22.73 6.25 9.00
C MET A 295 -23.17 7.14 10.16
N ALA A 296 -23.38 6.57 11.34
CA ALA A 296 -23.67 7.36 12.54
C ALA A 296 -22.36 7.96 13.07
N VAL A 297 -22.31 9.29 13.27
CA VAL A 297 -21.13 9.97 13.79
C VAL A 297 -21.51 10.74 15.05
N ALA A 298 -21.10 10.22 16.22
CA ALA A 298 -21.46 10.83 17.49
C ALA A 298 -20.78 12.19 17.68
N ALA A 299 -21.35 13.05 18.51
CA ALA A 299 -20.68 14.28 18.93
C ALA A 299 -19.36 13.95 19.63
N GLY A 300 -18.25 14.52 19.14
CA GLY A 300 -16.90 14.21 19.61
C GLY A 300 -16.17 13.15 18.76
N GLN A 301 -16.84 12.57 17.77
CA GLN A 301 -16.22 11.74 16.74
C GLN A 301 -16.24 12.45 15.38
N SER A 302 -15.40 11.97 14.48
CA SER A 302 -15.45 12.29 13.05
C SER A 302 -15.48 11.01 12.23
N LEU A 303 -15.92 11.13 10.98
CA LEU A 303 -15.92 10.07 9.98
C LEU A 303 -14.64 10.11 9.14
N GLY A 304 -14.07 8.94 8.88
CA GLY A 304 -13.10 8.72 7.82
C GLY A 304 -13.62 7.65 6.85
N LEU A 305 -13.34 7.86 5.57
CA LEU A 305 -13.58 6.90 4.49
C LEU A 305 -12.27 6.21 4.11
N PHE A 306 -12.35 5.06 3.45
CA PHE A 306 -11.21 4.40 2.84
C PHE A 306 -11.59 3.66 1.56
N LEU A 307 -10.63 3.49 0.65
CA LEU A 307 -10.71 2.64 -0.53
C LEU A 307 -9.87 1.37 -0.32
N ILE A 308 -10.35 0.25 -0.82
CA ILE A 308 -9.57 -0.97 -1.05
C ILE A 308 -9.52 -1.15 -2.57
N PRO A 309 -8.34 -1.13 -3.21
CA PRO A 309 -8.22 -1.36 -4.65
C PRO A 309 -8.34 -2.86 -4.96
N ASP A 310 -8.47 -3.19 -6.24
CA ASP A 310 -8.27 -4.55 -6.80
C ASP A 310 -8.97 -5.67 -6.02
N VAL A 311 -10.25 -5.47 -5.70
CA VAL A 311 -11.01 -6.39 -4.81
C VAL A 311 -11.24 -7.77 -5.41
N GLU A 312 -11.16 -7.90 -6.73
CA GLU A 312 -11.21 -9.21 -7.41
C GLU A 312 -9.98 -10.08 -7.11
N GLU A 313 -8.81 -9.47 -6.95
CA GLU A 313 -7.53 -10.15 -6.70
C GLU A 313 -7.29 -10.38 -5.19
N LEU A 314 -8.01 -9.64 -4.34
CA LEU A 314 -7.88 -9.69 -2.87
C LEU A 314 -8.15 -11.07 -2.27
N GLY A 315 -8.92 -11.92 -2.95
CA GLY A 315 -9.29 -13.25 -2.46
C GLY A 315 -10.21 -13.23 -1.23
N LEU A 316 -10.93 -12.13 -1.00
CA LEU A 316 -11.82 -11.92 0.16
C LEU A 316 -13.22 -11.49 -0.26
N GLU A 317 -14.22 -12.06 0.41
CA GLU A 317 -15.62 -11.65 0.27
C GLU A 317 -15.91 -10.39 1.12
N LEU A 318 -15.76 -9.21 0.53
CA LEU A 318 -15.92 -7.94 1.26
C LEU A 318 -17.37 -7.66 1.72
N GLU A 319 -18.37 -8.29 1.10
CA GLU A 319 -19.78 -8.21 1.51
C GLU A 319 -20.01 -8.67 2.97
N ASP A 320 -19.17 -9.57 3.48
CA ASP A 320 -19.28 -10.06 4.86
C ASP A 320 -19.05 -8.94 5.90
N TYR A 321 -18.46 -7.83 5.48
CA TYR A 321 -18.08 -6.69 6.33
C TYR A 321 -18.97 -5.45 6.15
N GLU A 322 -20.10 -5.53 5.43
CA GLU A 322 -21.04 -4.41 5.24
C GLU A 322 -21.62 -3.86 6.56
N ASN A 323 -21.71 -4.73 7.57
CA ASN A 323 -22.33 -4.43 8.86
C ASN A 323 -21.33 -4.19 10.00
N GLY A 324 -20.05 -3.98 9.67
CA GLY A 324 -18.95 -3.90 10.64
C GLY A 324 -18.10 -5.17 10.62
N GLY A 325 -17.22 -5.30 11.62
CA GLY A 325 -16.33 -6.45 11.76
C GLY A 325 -14.89 -6.21 11.30
N LEU A 326 -14.58 -5.04 10.73
CA LEU A 326 -13.20 -4.66 10.39
C LEU A 326 -12.61 -3.76 11.48
N PHE A 327 -11.34 -3.98 11.81
CA PHE A 327 -10.62 -3.21 12.81
C PHE A 327 -9.25 -2.82 12.28
N PHE A 328 -8.98 -1.51 12.23
CA PHE A 328 -7.65 -0.98 11.95
C PHE A 328 -6.78 -1.06 13.19
N ARG A 329 -5.56 -1.55 13.03
CA ARG A 329 -4.65 -1.84 14.12
C ARG A 329 -3.25 -1.30 13.85
N ASP A 330 -2.64 -0.70 14.86
CA ASP A 330 -1.27 -0.20 14.72
C ASP A 330 -0.31 -1.37 14.87
N PHE A 331 0.33 -1.70 13.75
CA PHE A 331 1.26 -2.81 13.61
C PHE A 331 2.57 -2.62 14.42
N THR A 332 2.81 -1.41 14.90
CA THR A 332 3.99 -1.04 15.69
C THR A 332 3.67 -0.80 17.17
N SER A 333 2.38 -0.72 17.53
CA SER A 333 1.93 -0.45 18.91
C SER A 333 1.89 -1.68 19.82
N GLY A 334 1.93 -1.40 21.13
CA GLY A 334 2.02 -2.42 22.17
C GLY A 334 3.48 -2.63 22.56
N ASP A 335 3.76 -3.06 23.80
CA ASP A 335 5.12 -3.47 24.17
C ASP A 335 5.54 -4.61 23.22
N VAL A 336 6.23 -4.27 22.13
CA VAL A 336 6.80 -5.22 21.15
C VAL A 336 7.84 -6.14 21.81
N ALA A 337 8.10 -5.92 23.10
CA ALA A 337 8.92 -6.70 24.01
C ALA A 337 8.37 -8.10 24.36
N ASP A 338 7.12 -8.44 23.98
CA ASP A 338 6.51 -9.76 24.21
C ASP A 338 6.10 -10.49 22.90
N VAL A 339 6.44 -9.97 21.72
CA VAL A 339 5.74 -10.31 20.46
C VAL A 339 6.25 -11.59 19.77
N TYR A 340 7.50 -11.97 19.96
CA TYR A 340 8.01 -13.25 19.47
C TYR A 340 8.51 -14.07 20.67
N ASP A 341 7.78 -15.12 21.04
CA ASP A 341 8.15 -16.02 22.15
C ASP A 341 8.78 -17.35 21.68
N GLY A 342 9.00 -17.49 20.36
CA GLY A 342 9.58 -18.67 19.72
C GLY A 342 8.57 -19.75 19.29
N ASP A 343 7.27 -19.52 19.43
CA ASP A 343 6.21 -20.41 18.90
C ASP A 343 5.63 -19.84 17.59
N ASP A 344 5.51 -20.67 16.54
CA ASP A 344 4.79 -20.32 15.29
C ASP A 344 3.32 -19.91 15.54
N ALA A 345 2.80 -20.15 16.75
CA ALA A 345 1.49 -19.72 17.21
C ALA A 345 1.47 -18.32 17.86
N THR A 346 2.52 -17.51 17.71
CA THR A 346 2.59 -16.13 18.24
C THR A 346 1.37 -15.34 17.82
N THR A 347 0.43 -15.18 18.74
CA THR A 347 -0.76 -14.34 18.53
C THR A 347 -0.33 -12.88 18.66
N TYR A 348 0.06 -12.30 17.54
CA TYR A 348 0.25 -10.87 17.40
C TYR A 348 -1.09 -10.18 17.69
N THR A 349 -1.18 -9.38 18.77
CA THR A 349 -2.38 -8.58 19.06
C THR A 349 -2.02 -7.11 18.91
N PRO A 350 -2.13 -6.53 17.72
CA PRO A 350 -1.82 -5.13 17.52
C PRO A 350 -2.79 -4.26 18.32
N GLY A 351 -2.27 -3.13 18.78
CA GLY A 351 -3.07 -2.14 19.50
C GLY A 351 -4.10 -1.46 18.58
N PRO A 352 -5.05 -0.72 19.16
CA PRO A 352 -5.97 0.09 18.36
C PRO A 352 -5.18 1.15 17.59
N ALA A 353 -5.44 1.27 16.28
CA ALA A 353 -4.84 2.31 15.47
C ALA A 353 -5.43 3.69 15.82
N THR A 354 -4.64 4.72 15.58
CA THR A 354 -5.05 6.13 15.67
C THR A 354 -4.72 6.87 14.39
N ILE A 355 -5.49 7.92 14.10
CA ILE A 355 -5.19 8.82 12.97
C ILE A 355 -3.87 9.62 13.13
N TYR A 356 -3.18 9.45 14.26
CA TYR A 356 -1.89 10.09 14.55
C TYR A 356 -0.70 9.13 14.39
N ASP A 357 -0.97 7.86 14.11
CA ASP A 357 0.07 6.87 13.86
C ASP A 357 0.85 7.29 12.61
N ARG A 358 2.14 6.94 12.56
CA ARG A 358 3.03 7.31 11.45
C ARG A 358 3.33 6.16 10.51
N VAL A 359 2.63 5.05 10.71
CA VAL A 359 2.72 3.82 9.95
C VAL A 359 1.28 3.43 9.62
N ALA A 360 1.03 2.96 8.39
CA ALA A 360 -0.29 2.48 8.01
C ALA A 360 -0.76 1.38 8.98
N PRO A 361 -2.04 1.36 9.34
CA PRO A 361 -2.56 0.24 10.11
C PRO A 361 -2.55 -1.05 9.28
N VAL A 362 -2.60 -2.18 9.98
CA VAL A 362 -3.07 -3.45 9.40
C VAL A 362 -4.55 -3.62 9.72
N VAL A 363 -5.23 -4.52 9.00
CA VAL A 363 -6.65 -4.79 9.19
C VAL A 363 -6.86 -6.17 9.81
N THR A 364 -7.73 -6.24 10.80
CA THR A 364 -8.18 -7.53 11.37
C THR A 364 -9.69 -7.68 11.29
N ASP A 365 -10.16 -8.93 11.28
CA ASP A 365 -11.55 -9.26 11.56
C ASP A 365 -11.88 -9.12 13.07
N ALA A 366 -13.12 -9.50 13.44
CA ALA A 366 -13.60 -9.47 14.83
C ALA A 366 -12.96 -10.51 15.76
N ASP A 367 -12.40 -11.59 15.21
CA ASP A 367 -11.68 -12.62 15.95
C ASP A 367 -10.18 -12.26 16.09
N GLY A 368 -9.71 -11.23 15.38
CA GLY A 368 -8.35 -10.73 15.41
C GLY A 368 -7.45 -11.35 14.35
N ASN A 369 -8.02 -12.06 13.36
CA ASN A 369 -7.24 -12.59 12.23
C ASN A 369 -6.84 -11.43 11.31
N LEU A 370 -5.58 -11.41 10.87
CA LEU A 370 -5.08 -10.45 9.90
C LEU A 370 -5.71 -10.72 8.53
N LEU A 371 -6.07 -9.65 7.82
CA LEU A 371 -6.68 -9.70 6.51
C LEU A 371 -5.75 -9.01 5.50
N PRO A 372 -5.64 -9.50 4.25
CA PRO A 372 -4.80 -8.90 3.21
C PRO A 372 -5.31 -7.53 2.70
N ILE A 373 -6.01 -6.77 3.52
CA ILE A 373 -6.62 -5.50 3.14
C ILE A 373 -5.61 -4.37 3.29
N ARG A 374 -5.35 -3.70 2.17
CA ARG A 374 -4.75 -2.38 2.15
C ARG A 374 -5.83 -1.33 2.01
N ALA A 375 -5.93 -0.46 3.00
CA ALA A 375 -6.91 0.60 3.01
C ALA A 375 -6.24 1.95 2.72
N PHE A 376 -6.75 2.66 1.73
CA PHE A 376 -6.35 4.02 1.42
C PHE A 376 -7.30 4.99 2.08
N HIS A 377 -6.83 5.64 3.15
CA HIS A 377 -7.69 6.41 4.04
C HIS A 377 -7.85 7.85 3.56
N SER A 378 -9.08 8.35 3.54
CA SER A 378 -9.37 9.77 3.27
C SER A 378 -8.80 10.73 4.31
N VAL A 379 -8.71 10.31 5.56
CA VAL A 379 -8.15 11.09 6.66
C VAL A 379 -6.63 10.96 6.60
N GLY A 380 -5.93 12.08 6.42
CA GLY A 380 -4.48 12.09 6.17
C GLY A 380 -3.98 13.39 5.57
N ASN A 381 -2.66 13.52 5.38
CA ASN A 381 -2.08 14.67 4.69
C ASN A 381 -2.27 14.57 3.16
N ARG A 382 -2.56 15.71 2.51
CA ARG A 382 -2.65 15.84 1.05
C ARG A 382 -1.28 15.89 0.34
N ASP A 383 -0.18 16.13 1.06
CA ASP A 383 1.14 16.41 0.46
C ASP A 383 1.99 15.15 0.13
N GLY A 384 1.38 13.99 -0.17
CA GLY A 384 2.11 12.80 -0.62
C GLY A 384 2.68 11.90 0.49
N PHE A 385 2.25 12.11 1.73
CA PHE A 385 2.44 11.16 2.83
C PHE A 385 1.23 11.15 3.74
N ASN A 386 0.33 10.21 3.52
CA ASN A 386 -0.79 9.98 4.40
C ASN A 386 -0.31 9.18 5.61
N PHE A 387 -0.57 9.68 6.81
CA PHE A 387 -0.22 9.04 8.08
C PHE A 387 -0.74 7.60 8.20
N LEU A 388 -1.86 7.32 7.53
CA LEU A 388 -2.48 5.99 7.44
C LEU A 388 -2.22 5.28 6.11
N ASN A 389 -1.50 5.90 5.17
CA ASN A 389 -1.07 5.30 3.91
C ASN A 389 0.35 5.79 3.54
N PRO A 390 1.38 5.34 4.27
CA PRO A 390 2.74 5.75 4.02
C PRO A 390 3.38 4.98 2.86
N VAL A 391 2.73 3.95 2.32
CA VAL A 391 3.38 2.99 1.42
C VAL A 391 2.84 3.04 -0.02
N ALA A 392 1.58 3.40 -0.25
CA ALA A 392 1.10 3.55 -1.62
C ALA A 392 1.31 4.96 -2.18
N GLY A 393 1.50 5.04 -3.49
CA GLY A 393 1.46 6.28 -4.25
C GLY A 393 0.07 6.93 -4.24
N GLU A 394 -0.94 6.23 -3.73
CA GLU A 394 -2.34 6.62 -3.83
C GLU A 394 -2.72 7.69 -2.81
N ASN A 395 -3.21 8.83 -3.28
CA ASN A 395 -3.61 9.96 -2.46
C ASN A 395 -5.12 10.06 -2.46
N VAL A 396 -5.72 10.29 -1.30
CA VAL A 396 -7.14 10.67 -1.27
C VAL A 396 -7.21 12.18 -1.38
N LEU A 397 -7.92 12.68 -2.39
CA LEU A 397 -8.19 14.09 -2.57
C LEU A 397 -9.66 14.35 -2.21
N ALA A 398 -9.94 15.28 -1.29
CA ALA A 398 -11.24 15.94 -1.43
C ALA A 398 -11.10 16.96 -2.54
N SER A 399 -11.88 16.77 -3.59
CA SER A 399 -11.93 17.69 -4.69
C SER A 399 -12.54 19.00 -4.20
N ASP A 400 -11.85 20.13 -4.45
CA ASP A 400 -12.38 21.48 -4.28
C ASP A 400 -13.40 21.76 -5.41
N ILE A 401 -14.34 20.84 -5.64
CA ILE A 401 -15.47 21.07 -6.55
C ILE A 401 -16.30 22.19 -5.93
N ASP A 402 -16.10 23.43 -6.40
CA ASP A 402 -16.94 24.58 -6.08
C ASP A 402 -18.28 24.45 -6.82
N ASP A 403 -19.08 23.47 -6.40
CA ASP A 403 -20.45 23.23 -6.85
C ASP A 403 -21.44 24.28 -6.29
N GLY A 404 -21.00 25.09 -5.33
CA GLY A 404 -21.83 26.02 -4.58
C GLY A 404 -22.86 25.35 -3.65
N LEU A 405 -22.73 24.05 -3.38
CA LEU A 405 -23.60 23.24 -2.53
C LEU A 405 -23.10 23.24 -1.09
N ALA A 406 -23.65 24.15 -0.30
CA ALA A 406 -23.30 24.23 1.12
C ALA A 406 -23.64 22.92 1.86
N GLY A 407 -22.63 22.28 2.44
CA GLY A 407 -22.78 21.10 3.30
C GLY A 407 -22.67 19.75 2.58
N VAL A 408 -22.14 19.74 1.36
CA VAL A 408 -21.71 18.53 0.64
C VAL A 408 -20.20 18.62 0.46
N GLU A 409 -19.51 17.51 0.66
CA GLU A 409 -18.07 17.39 0.42
C GLU A 409 -17.83 16.14 -0.44
N VAL A 410 -17.10 16.31 -1.54
CA VAL A 410 -16.77 15.21 -2.47
C VAL A 410 -15.38 14.69 -2.15
N VAL A 411 -15.27 13.38 -2.05
CA VAL A 411 -14.01 12.65 -1.86
C VAL A 411 -13.76 11.84 -3.13
N SER A 412 -12.56 11.99 -3.69
CA SER A 412 -11.96 11.08 -4.65
C SER A 412 -10.78 10.37 -4.00
N PHE A 413 -10.62 9.10 -4.35
CA PHE A 413 -9.35 8.41 -4.21
C PHE A 413 -8.58 8.67 -5.52
N GLU A 414 -7.25 8.68 -5.52
CA GLU A 414 -6.44 8.95 -6.73
C GLU A 414 -5.17 8.09 -6.72
N ASP A 415 -4.82 7.48 -7.83
CA ASP A 415 -3.63 6.64 -8.00
C ASP A 415 -2.34 7.47 -8.24
N GLY A 416 -1.84 8.14 -7.20
CA GLY A 416 -0.66 9.01 -7.33
C GLY A 416 0.72 8.33 -7.56
N LEU A 417 0.83 7.32 -8.42
CA LEU A 417 2.13 6.80 -8.88
C LEU A 417 2.83 7.85 -9.77
N ALA A 418 3.63 8.69 -9.13
CA ALA A 418 4.40 9.79 -9.73
C ALA A 418 5.51 9.36 -10.75
N SER A 419 5.53 8.12 -11.23
CA SER A 419 6.60 7.54 -12.04
C SER A 419 6.21 7.05 -13.44
N THR A 420 4.93 7.07 -13.83
CA THR A 420 4.52 6.80 -15.22
C THR A 420 4.37 8.12 -15.99
N GLU A 421 4.53 8.10 -17.33
CA GLU A 421 4.07 9.20 -18.20
C GLU A 421 2.53 9.39 -18.12
N ASP A 422 1.85 8.46 -17.42
CA ASP A 422 0.42 8.39 -17.14
C ASP A 422 0.04 9.01 -15.78
N PHE A 423 0.87 9.88 -15.19
CA PHE A 423 0.27 10.96 -14.38
C PHE A 423 -0.40 11.93 -15.35
N ASP A 424 -1.48 11.50 -15.97
CA ASP A 424 -2.25 12.28 -16.94
C ASP A 424 -3.24 13.21 -16.25
N GLY A 425 -3.55 12.95 -14.97
CA GLY A 425 -4.54 13.69 -14.22
C GLY A 425 -5.95 13.50 -14.79
N ASP A 426 -6.23 12.35 -15.41
CA ASP A 426 -7.60 11.89 -15.55
C ASP A 426 -8.10 11.30 -14.22
N PHE A 427 -9.39 11.48 -13.99
CA PHE A 427 -10.04 11.40 -12.68
C PHE A 427 -10.84 10.10 -12.64
N ASP A 428 -10.14 8.98 -12.68
CA ASP A 428 -10.79 7.68 -12.98
C ASP A 428 -11.18 6.88 -11.72
N ASP A 429 -10.88 7.37 -10.52
CA ASP A 429 -11.10 6.67 -9.26
C ASP A 429 -12.48 6.94 -8.60
N ALA A 430 -12.88 6.09 -7.66
CA ALA A 430 -14.20 6.13 -7.04
C ALA A 430 -14.52 7.47 -6.30
N PHE A 431 -15.60 8.13 -6.73
CA PHE A 431 -16.11 9.35 -6.09
C PHE A 431 -17.30 9.09 -5.15
N VAL A 432 -17.24 9.71 -3.98
CA VAL A 432 -18.36 9.76 -3.03
C VAL A 432 -18.62 11.17 -2.52
N ALA A 433 -19.91 11.51 -2.37
CA ALA A 433 -20.35 12.73 -1.75
C ALA A 433 -20.81 12.47 -0.31
N VAL A 434 -20.27 13.22 0.65
CA VAL A 434 -20.63 13.15 2.07
C VAL A 434 -21.50 14.35 2.43
N SER A 435 -22.63 14.10 3.08
CA SER A 435 -23.60 15.15 3.47
C SER A 435 -24.39 14.79 4.74
N ASP A 436 -25.09 15.77 5.32
CA ASP A 436 -25.94 15.54 6.51
C ASP A 436 -27.32 14.94 6.18
N ALA A 437 -27.68 14.85 4.89
CA ALA A 437 -28.98 14.36 4.44
C ALA A 437 -28.93 13.84 3.00
N PRO A 438 -29.82 12.89 2.62
CA PRO A 438 -29.92 12.38 1.26
C PRO A 438 -29.93 13.47 0.18
N LEU A 439 -29.16 13.24 -0.87
CA LEU A 439 -29.05 14.16 -2.00
C LEU A 439 -30.23 13.97 -2.96
N SER A 440 -30.63 15.03 -3.64
CA SER A 440 -31.64 14.91 -4.70
C SER A 440 -30.98 14.38 -5.98
N GLY A 441 -31.72 13.69 -6.85
CA GLY A 441 -31.17 13.26 -8.14
C GLY A 441 -30.65 14.42 -9.01
N GLU A 442 -31.25 15.62 -8.90
CA GLU A 442 -30.72 16.82 -9.57
C GLU A 442 -29.36 17.24 -9.00
N THR A 443 -29.17 17.07 -7.69
CA THR A 443 -27.89 17.33 -7.00
C THR A 443 -26.83 16.31 -7.37
N VAL A 444 -27.18 15.01 -7.37
CA VAL A 444 -26.28 13.93 -7.79
C VAL A 444 -25.80 14.17 -9.21
N ASN A 445 -26.71 14.44 -10.15
CA ASN A 445 -26.35 14.73 -11.54
C ASN A 445 -25.44 15.96 -11.68
N ALA A 446 -25.67 17.00 -10.88
CA ALA A 446 -24.84 18.20 -10.89
C ALA A 446 -23.42 17.91 -10.35
N LEU A 447 -23.28 17.02 -9.38
CA LEU A 447 -21.98 16.59 -8.84
C LEU A 447 -21.20 15.77 -9.88
N VAL A 448 -21.87 14.81 -10.54
CA VAL A 448 -21.29 14.02 -11.64
C VAL A 448 -20.84 14.93 -12.79
N GLU A 449 -21.65 15.94 -13.14
CA GLU A 449 -21.23 16.95 -14.14
C GLU A 449 -20.03 17.78 -13.69
N ALA A 450 -19.88 18.01 -12.39
CA ALA A 450 -18.85 18.88 -11.83
C ALA A 450 -17.52 18.16 -11.54
N THR A 451 -17.54 16.83 -11.35
CA THR A 451 -16.33 16.00 -11.29
C THR A 451 -15.62 15.93 -12.64
N GLY A 452 -16.32 16.24 -13.74
CA GLY A 452 -15.73 16.17 -15.08
C GLY A 452 -15.53 14.74 -15.58
N ILE A 453 -16.17 13.75 -14.94
CA ILE A 453 -16.18 12.36 -15.40
C ILE A 453 -16.84 12.35 -16.78
N SER A 454 -16.03 12.08 -17.78
CA SER A 454 -16.39 11.98 -19.20
C SER A 454 -17.23 10.73 -19.45
N ARG A 455 -17.08 9.69 -18.64
CA ARG A 455 -17.84 8.44 -18.78
C ARG A 455 -19.22 8.52 -18.13
N ARG A 456 -20.27 8.18 -18.88
CA ARG A 456 -21.64 8.06 -18.37
C ARG A 456 -22.33 6.76 -18.72
N VAL A 457 -22.87 6.07 -17.72
CA VAL A 457 -23.49 4.75 -17.89
C VAL A 457 -24.98 4.77 -17.54
N GLY A 458 -25.80 4.23 -18.45
CA GLY A 458 -27.24 4.05 -18.30
C GLY A 458 -27.61 2.82 -17.46
N THR A 459 -28.79 2.28 -17.71
CA THR A 459 -29.35 1.11 -17.02
C THR A 459 -29.96 0.16 -18.05
N ASP A 460 -30.41 -1.04 -17.64
CA ASP A 460 -31.20 -1.91 -18.54
C ASP A 460 -32.64 -1.39 -18.85
N GLY A 461 -32.90 -0.11 -18.61
CA GLY A 461 -34.18 0.57 -18.81
C GLY A 461 -34.05 1.79 -19.71
N PRO A 462 -35.16 2.50 -20.02
CA PRO A 462 -35.07 3.69 -20.87
C PRO A 462 -34.42 4.89 -20.17
N ASP A 463 -33.29 5.34 -20.69
CA ASP A 463 -32.42 6.37 -20.11
C ASP A 463 -32.30 7.65 -20.93
N ARG A 464 -31.78 8.69 -20.28
CA ARG A 464 -31.45 9.99 -20.89
C ARG A 464 -30.05 10.42 -20.48
N LEU A 465 -29.07 10.09 -21.31
CA LEU A 465 -27.67 10.49 -21.12
C LEU A 465 -27.39 11.80 -21.86
N ILE A 466 -26.67 12.72 -21.21
CA ILE A 466 -26.24 13.99 -21.79
C ILE A 466 -24.79 14.18 -21.37
N GLY A 467 -23.85 14.17 -22.32
CA GLY A 467 -22.44 14.47 -22.12
C GLY A 467 -22.16 15.96 -21.93
N THR A 468 -20.89 16.30 -21.79
CA THR A 468 -20.33 17.60 -21.47
C THR A 468 -19.87 18.37 -22.72
N ASP A 469 -19.11 19.47 -22.54
CA ASP A 469 -18.48 20.18 -23.67
C ASP A 469 -17.04 19.64 -23.94
N GLU A 470 -16.62 18.58 -23.24
CA GLU A 470 -15.34 17.85 -23.34
C GLU A 470 -15.58 16.41 -23.84
N ASP A 471 -14.54 15.68 -24.24
CA ASP A 471 -14.65 14.32 -24.79
C ASP A 471 -15.32 13.35 -23.79
N ASP A 472 -16.50 12.79 -24.12
CA ASP A 472 -17.27 11.89 -23.22
C ASP A 472 -17.24 10.40 -23.65
N GLN A 473 -17.47 9.46 -22.73
CA GLN A 473 -17.81 8.05 -23.01
C GLN A 473 -19.24 7.73 -22.54
N LEU A 474 -20.23 7.70 -23.42
CA LEU A 474 -21.65 7.50 -23.05
C LEU A 474 -22.14 6.08 -23.38
N ILE A 475 -22.39 5.25 -22.36
CA ILE A 475 -22.80 3.84 -22.47
C ILE A 475 -24.24 3.67 -21.95
N ALA A 476 -25.24 3.39 -22.78
CA ALA A 476 -26.65 3.37 -22.36
C ALA A 476 -27.18 2.01 -21.86
N LEU A 477 -26.48 0.90 -22.11
CA LEU A 477 -26.92 -0.47 -21.81
C LEU A 477 -28.25 -0.87 -22.52
N ASP A 478 -29.03 -1.81 -21.97
CA ASP A 478 -30.32 -2.25 -22.56
C ASP A 478 -31.39 -1.15 -22.40
N GLY A 479 -32.23 -0.87 -23.40
CA GLY A 479 -33.17 0.24 -23.20
C GLY A 479 -33.89 0.76 -24.42
N ASN A 480 -34.40 1.98 -24.33
CA ASN A 480 -34.76 2.77 -25.52
C ASN A 480 -34.39 4.20 -25.20
N ASP A 481 -33.13 4.54 -25.48
CA ASP A 481 -32.45 5.61 -24.76
C ASP A 481 -32.37 6.88 -25.58
N VAL A 482 -32.04 7.98 -24.90
CA VAL A 482 -31.76 9.27 -25.56
C VAL A 482 -30.42 9.77 -25.05
N ILE A 483 -29.41 9.70 -25.90
CA ILE A 483 -28.01 9.99 -25.57
C ILE A 483 -27.60 11.25 -26.33
N ARG A 484 -26.87 12.17 -25.68
CA ARG A 484 -26.43 13.41 -26.29
C ARG A 484 -25.02 13.81 -25.82
N GLY A 485 -24.00 13.56 -26.61
CA GLY A 485 -22.59 13.94 -26.32
C GLY A 485 -22.40 15.42 -26.01
N SER A 486 -22.90 16.31 -26.87
CA SER A 486 -22.84 17.77 -26.75
C SER A 486 -21.60 18.39 -27.41
N GLY A 487 -20.42 18.44 -26.80
CA GLY A 487 -19.18 18.91 -27.45
C GLY A 487 -17.98 18.11 -26.96
N GLY A 488 -16.87 18.10 -27.71
CA GLY A 488 -15.80 17.11 -27.50
C GLY A 488 -15.92 15.96 -28.49
N ASP A 489 -14.88 15.13 -28.59
CA ASP A 489 -14.85 13.91 -29.40
C ASP A 489 -15.40 12.73 -28.57
N ASP A 490 -16.70 12.43 -28.71
CA ASP A 490 -17.41 11.51 -27.83
C ASP A 490 -17.35 10.03 -28.29
N GLN A 491 -17.29 9.08 -27.36
CA GLN A 491 -17.56 7.66 -27.61
C GLN A 491 -18.95 7.29 -27.12
N ILE A 492 -19.86 6.93 -28.02
CA ILE A 492 -21.25 6.59 -27.64
C ILE A 492 -21.56 5.11 -27.93
N GLU A 493 -21.80 4.35 -26.86
CA GLU A 493 -22.33 3.00 -26.89
C GLU A 493 -23.81 2.99 -26.47
N ALA A 494 -24.73 2.91 -27.43
CA ALA A 494 -26.16 2.97 -27.12
C ALA A 494 -26.77 1.66 -26.60
N GLY A 495 -26.01 0.57 -26.56
CA GLY A 495 -26.47 -0.75 -26.13
C GLY A 495 -27.67 -1.32 -26.92
N ASP A 496 -28.42 -2.22 -26.28
CA ASP A 496 -29.49 -3.02 -26.88
C ASP A 496 -30.85 -2.31 -26.75
N GLY A 497 -31.38 -1.74 -27.84
CA GLY A 497 -32.59 -0.93 -27.72
C GLY A 497 -33.13 -0.31 -29.00
N ASN A 498 -34.05 0.64 -28.86
CA ASN A 498 -34.34 1.61 -29.94
C ASN A 498 -33.95 3.01 -29.50
N ASP A 499 -32.70 3.33 -29.72
CA ASP A 499 -32.05 4.45 -29.06
C ASP A 499 -31.92 5.65 -29.99
N ARG A 500 -31.68 6.81 -29.40
CA ARG A 500 -31.42 8.06 -30.09
C ARG A 500 -30.15 8.67 -29.54
N ALA A 501 -29.04 8.33 -30.17
CA ALA A 501 -27.76 8.98 -29.95
C ALA A 501 -27.62 10.22 -30.85
N TYR A 502 -27.17 11.30 -30.24
CA TYR A 502 -26.64 12.48 -30.89
C TYR A 502 -25.22 12.62 -30.33
N GLY A 503 -24.18 12.58 -31.16
CA GLY A 503 -22.80 12.89 -30.73
C GLY A 503 -22.73 14.34 -30.28
N GLY A 504 -22.40 15.25 -31.16
CA GLY A 504 -22.47 16.65 -30.79
C GLY A 504 -21.62 17.49 -31.69
N ALA A 505 -20.68 18.19 -31.09
CA ALA A 505 -19.65 18.94 -31.76
C ALA A 505 -18.29 18.31 -31.46
N GLY A 506 -17.80 17.48 -32.38
CA GLY A 506 -16.50 16.83 -32.34
C GLY A 506 -16.48 15.71 -33.38
N ASP A 507 -15.50 14.82 -33.26
CA ASP A 507 -15.39 13.57 -34.00
C ASP A 507 -15.90 12.40 -33.12
N ASP A 508 -17.22 12.16 -33.19
CA ASP A 508 -17.98 11.17 -32.39
C ASP A 508 -18.25 9.81 -33.08
#